data_AF-X6FTV6-F1
#
_entry.id   AF-X6FTV6-F1
#
_cell.length_a   1.000
_cell.length_b   1.000
_cell.length_c   1.000
_cell.angle_alpha   90.00
_cell.angle_beta   90.00
_cell.angle_gamma   90.00
#
_symmetry.space_group_name_H-M   'P 1'
#
loop_
_entity.id
_entity.type
_entity.pdbx_description
1 polymer ?
#
loop_
_entity_poly.entity_id
_entity_poly.type
_entity_poly.pdbx_seq_one_letter_code
_entity_poly.pdbx_strand_id
1 'polypeptide(L)'
;MRLEEQLHRQSGRTYPRCVAGNGACPAEGCGGPAAYLVQRTAWHSDEGLDDLAVMAEFVDEVVLKDHTEHLEDSDLAEEMRDVLERLEIRRSWQGTPFLRRTVNTRLKKGDHLSLMHQQW
;
A
#
# COMPACT_ATOMS: atom_id res chain seq x y z
N MET A 1 6.27 3.01 23.23
CA MET A 1 6.09 1.60 23.61
C MET A 1 5.54 1.59 25.03
N ARG A 2 4.45 0.84 25.28
CA ARG A 2 3.82 0.74 26.61
C ARG A 2 3.94 -0.71 27.08
N LEU A 3 4.43 -0.94 28.30
CA LEU A 3 4.41 -2.25 28.93
C LEU A 3 3.01 -2.47 29.53
N GLU A 4 2.27 -3.43 29.00
CA GLU A 4 0.90 -3.74 29.46
C GLU A 4 0.90 -4.84 30.52
N GLU A 5 1.76 -5.85 30.38
CA GLU A 5 1.83 -7.00 31.28
C GLU A 5 3.24 -7.61 31.27
N GLN A 6 3.67 -8.16 32.42
CA GLN A 6 4.89 -8.95 32.54
C GLN A 6 4.52 -10.40 32.84
N LEU A 7 4.67 -11.26 31.82
CA LEU A 7 4.33 -12.68 31.89
C LEU A 7 5.57 -13.57 32.04
N HIS A 8 5.37 -14.77 32.59
CA HIS A 8 6.41 -15.81 32.56
C HIS A 8 6.69 -16.28 31.13
N ARG A 9 7.95 -16.62 30.86
CA ARG A 9 8.38 -17.17 29.58
C ARG A 9 7.70 -18.52 29.34
N GLN A 10 7.06 -18.67 28.18
CA GLN A 10 6.47 -19.94 27.78
C GLN A 10 7.53 -20.87 27.20
N SER A 11 7.58 -22.11 27.69
CA SER A 11 8.47 -23.15 27.16
C SER A 11 8.14 -23.46 25.69
N GLY A 12 9.17 -23.76 24.88
CA GLY A 12 9.01 -24.10 23.46
C GLY A 12 8.61 -22.95 22.54
N ARG A 13 8.55 -21.70 23.03
CA ARG A 13 8.24 -20.52 22.20
C ARG A 13 9.50 -19.76 21.79
N THR A 14 9.55 -19.35 20.53
CA THR A 14 10.52 -18.40 19.98
C THR A 14 10.03 -16.97 20.20
N TYR A 15 10.93 -16.09 20.63
CA TYR A 15 10.70 -14.66 20.81
C TYR A 15 11.74 -13.86 20.01
N PRO A 16 11.46 -12.60 19.63
CA PRO A 16 10.19 -11.87 19.83
C PRO A 16 9.03 -12.45 19.00
N ARG A 17 7.79 -12.18 19.45
CA ARG A 17 6.58 -12.67 18.80
C ARG A 17 5.49 -11.59 18.81
N CYS A 18 4.84 -11.41 17.67
CA CYS A 18 3.65 -10.60 17.55
C CYS A 18 2.40 -11.40 17.97
N VAL A 19 1.70 -10.93 18.99
CA VAL A 19 0.49 -11.57 19.52
C VAL A 19 -0.79 -11.06 18.85
N ALA A 20 -0.85 -9.77 18.50
CA ALA A 20 -1.98 -9.09 17.86
C ALA A 20 -1.51 -7.87 17.04
N GLY A 21 -2.40 -7.35 16.19
CA GLY A 21 -2.18 -6.16 15.36
C GLY A 21 -3.29 -6.04 14.31
N ASN A 22 -3.48 -4.84 13.76
CA ASN A 22 -4.45 -4.57 12.69
C ASN A 22 -4.03 -3.33 11.86
N GLY A 23 -4.67 -3.13 10.72
CA GLY A 23 -4.42 -2.02 9.81
C GLY A 23 -3.34 -2.32 8.78
N ALA A 24 -3.19 -1.44 7.81
CA ALA A 24 -2.06 -1.50 6.88
C ALA A 24 -0.84 -0.83 7.51
N CYS A 25 0.32 -1.45 7.34
CA CYS A 25 1.59 -0.81 7.66
C CYS A 25 1.91 0.23 6.56
N PRO A 26 2.20 1.49 6.93
CA PRO A 26 2.66 2.49 5.97
C PRO A 26 3.89 1.99 5.21
N ALA A 27 4.01 2.38 3.94
CA ALA A 27 5.22 2.10 3.18
C ALA A 27 6.42 2.84 3.79
N GLU A 28 7.60 2.23 3.71
CA GLU A 28 8.84 2.91 4.08
C GLU A 28 9.02 4.16 3.21
N GLY A 29 9.45 5.27 3.82
CA GLY A 29 9.60 6.53 3.10
C GLY A 29 8.30 7.26 2.75
N CYS A 30 7.14 6.88 3.30
CA CYS A 30 5.84 7.54 3.04
C CYS A 30 5.72 9.01 3.51
N GLY A 31 6.80 9.66 3.95
CA GLY A 31 6.76 11.04 4.45
C GLY A 31 6.19 11.20 5.86
N GLY A 32 6.02 10.08 6.59
CA GLY A 32 5.54 10.07 7.97
C GLY A 32 4.01 9.99 8.10
N PRO A 33 3.49 10.00 9.35
CA PRO A 33 2.09 9.67 9.61
C PRO A 33 1.08 10.62 8.96
N ALA A 34 1.35 11.92 8.95
CA ALA A 34 0.46 12.91 8.36
C ALA A 34 0.34 12.73 6.84
N ALA A 35 1.49 12.60 6.16
CA ALA A 35 1.53 12.34 4.71
C ALA A 35 0.84 11.02 4.36
N TYR A 36 1.10 9.95 5.11
CA TYR A 36 0.44 8.66 4.91
C TYR A 36 -1.09 8.74 5.00
N LEU A 37 -1.62 9.49 5.97
CA LEU A 37 -3.08 9.64 6.13
C LEU A 37 -3.71 10.37 4.93
N VAL A 38 -3.05 11.42 4.42
CA VAL A 38 -3.49 12.15 3.22
C VAL A 38 -3.41 11.25 1.98
N GLN A 39 -2.29 10.57 1.79
CA GLN A 39 -2.05 9.70 0.64
C GLN A 39 -3.05 8.54 0.58
N ARG A 40 -3.43 7.97 1.74
CA ARG A 40 -4.41 6.88 1.79
C ARG A 40 -5.78 7.31 1.24
N THR A 41 -6.14 8.57 1.38
CA THR A 41 -7.42 9.13 0.90
C THR A 41 -7.36 9.69 -0.52
N ALA A 42 -6.21 9.61 -1.21
CA ALA A 42 -6.03 10.18 -2.54
C ALA A 42 -6.92 9.57 -3.63
N TRP A 43 -7.49 8.38 -3.40
CA TRP A 43 -8.52 7.82 -4.30
C TRP A 43 -9.85 8.57 -4.25
N HIS A 44 -10.08 9.35 -3.19
CA HIS A 44 -11.29 10.13 -3.00
C HIS A 44 -11.04 11.64 -3.14
N SER A 45 -9.85 12.05 -3.59
CA SER A 45 -9.60 13.46 -3.92
C SER A 45 -10.16 13.77 -5.30
N ASP A 46 -10.33 15.06 -5.60
CA ASP A 46 -10.79 15.52 -6.91
C ASP A 46 -9.92 14.93 -8.04
N GLU A 47 -8.59 15.01 -7.94
CA GLU A 47 -7.67 14.38 -8.91
C GLU A 47 -7.88 12.86 -9.07
N GLY A 48 -8.30 12.16 -8.02
CA GLY A 48 -8.57 10.72 -8.07
C GLY A 48 -9.90 10.41 -8.76
N LEU A 49 -10.88 11.29 -8.61
CA LEU A 49 -12.17 11.20 -9.29
C LEU A 49 -12.05 11.61 -10.75
N ASP A 50 -11.23 12.61 -11.07
CA ASP A 50 -10.91 13.01 -12.45
C ASP A 50 -10.25 11.85 -13.21
N ASP A 51 -9.26 11.18 -12.60
CA ASP A 51 -8.64 10.00 -13.18
C ASP A 51 -9.65 8.85 -13.41
N LEU A 52 -10.63 8.69 -12.52
CA LEU A 52 -11.71 7.71 -12.71
C LEU A 52 -12.64 8.10 -13.87
N ALA A 53 -12.90 9.40 -14.07
CA ALA A 53 -13.70 9.88 -15.18
C ALA A 53 -13.02 9.61 -16.53
N VAL A 54 -11.71 9.87 -16.64
CA VAL A 54 -10.93 9.56 -17.85
C VAL A 54 -10.96 8.06 -18.15
N MET A 55 -10.79 7.20 -17.14
CA MET A 55 -10.91 5.75 -17.37
C MET A 55 -12.31 5.35 -17.86
N ALA A 56 -13.36 5.96 -17.32
CA ALA A 56 -14.72 5.69 -17.73
C ALA A 56 -14.96 6.11 -19.18
N GLU A 57 -14.46 7.27 -19.59
CA GLU A 57 -14.52 7.76 -20.97
C GLU A 57 -13.74 6.85 -21.92
N PHE A 58 -12.53 6.44 -21.54
CA PHE A 58 -11.74 5.48 -22.32
C PHE A 58 -12.48 4.15 -22.53
N VAL A 59 -13.10 3.61 -21.48
CA VAL A 59 -13.90 2.38 -21.58
C VAL A 59 -15.11 2.59 -22.49
N ASP A 60 -15.78 3.74 -22.39
CA ASP A 60 -16.94 4.05 -23.23
C ASP A 60 -16.57 4.11 -24.72
N GLU A 61 -15.57 4.90 -25.08
CA GLU A 61 -15.15 5.08 -26.47
C GLU A 61 -14.50 3.80 -27.05
N VAL A 62 -13.52 3.22 -26.36
CA VAL A 62 -12.73 2.13 -26.93
C VAL A 62 -13.44 0.78 -26.81
N VAL A 63 -14.05 0.49 -25.66
CA VAL A 63 -14.59 -0.85 -25.37
C VAL A 63 -16.07 -0.94 -25.70
N LEU A 64 -16.87 0.05 -25.31
CA LEU A 64 -18.32 -0.02 -25.48
C LEU A 64 -18.77 0.43 -26.87
N LYS A 65 -18.13 1.46 -27.45
CA LYS A 65 -18.41 1.97 -28.80
C LYS A 65 -17.54 1.34 -29.89
N ASP A 66 -16.57 0.50 -29.52
CA ASP A 66 -15.67 -0.23 -30.43
C ASP A 66 -14.78 0.71 -31.29
N HIS A 67 -14.50 1.92 -30.80
CA HIS A 67 -13.61 2.87 -31.46
C HIS A 67 -12.14 2.53 -31.19
N THR A 68 -11.71 1.35 -31.62
CA THR A 68 -10.36 0.81 -31.39
C THR A 68 -9.25 1.65 -32.02
N GLU A 69 -9.56 2.50 -33.00
CA GLU A 69 -8.65 3.49 -33.59
C GLU A 69 -8.06 4.44 -32.55
N HIS A 70 -8.74 4.68 -31.42
CA HIS A 70 -8.21 5.50 -30.34
C HIS A 70 -6.98 4.87 -29.67
N LEU A 71 -6.76 3.56 -29.80
CA LEU A 71 -5.60 2.88 -29.22
C LEU A 71 -4.28 3.21 -29.91
N GLU A 72 -4.32 3.59 -31.19
CA GLU A 72 -3.11 3.66 -32.00
C GLU A 72 -2.34 4.96 -31.84
N ASP A 73 -3.02 6.12 -31.72
CA ASP A 73 -2.37 7.42 -31.54
C ASP A 73 -3.39 8.54 -31.22
N SER A 74 -4.20 8.39 -30.17
CA SER A 74 -5.10 9.45 -29.72
C SER A 74 -4.68 10.04 -28.39
N ASP A 75 -4.97 11.34 -28.21
CA ASP A 75 -4.81 12.05 -26.93
C ASP A 75 -5.47 11.28 -25.77
N LEU A 76 -6.62 10.64 -26.02
CA LEU A 76 -7.33 9.80 -25.05
C LEU A 76 -6.51 8.58 -24.59
N ALA A 77 -5.78 7.92 -25.50
CA ALA A 77 -4.92 6.80 -25.14
C ALA A 77 -3.64 7.25 -24.41
N GLU A 78 -3.11 8.43 -24.72
CA GLU A 78 -2.01 9.03 -23.95
C GLU A 78 -2.46 9.40 -22.53
N GLU A 79 -3.60 10.08 -22.41
CA GLU A 79 -4.16 10.45 -21.12
C GLU A 79 -4.46 9.22 -20.24
N MET A 80 -4.99 8.14 -20.83
CA MET A 80 -5.21 6.88 -20.13
C MET A 80 -3.90 6.27 -19.62
N ARG A 81 -2.79 6.37 -20.35
CA ARG A 81 -1.47 5.89 -19.86
C ARG A 81 -1.02 6.70 -18.65
N ASP A 82 -1.12 8.01 -18.72
CA ASP A 82 -0.75 8.89 -17.61
C ASP A 82 -1.62 8.65 -16.36
N VAL A 83 -2.92 8.42 -16.56
CA VAL A 83 -3.84 8.01 -15.48
C VAL A 83 -3.34 6.71 -14.85
N LEU A 84 -3.05 5.67 -15.63
CA LEU A 84 -2.58 4.39 -15.10
C LEU A 84 -1.29 4.53 -14.28
N GLU A 85 -0.35 5.39 -14.70
CA GLU A 85 0.84 5.70 -13.91
C GLU A 85 0.49 6.35 -12.57
N ARG A 86 -0.40 7.36 -12.56
CA ARG A 86 -0.88 7.98 -11.32
C ARG A 86 -1.61 6.98 -10.42
N LEU A 87 -2.39 6.06 -10.98
CA LEU A 87 -3.10 5.05 -10.21
C LEU A 87 -2.14 4.07 -9.52
N GLU A 88 -1.06 3.66 -10.19
CA GLU A 88 -0.07 2.78 -9.57
C GLU A 88 0.65 3.49 -8.42
N ILE A 89 0.93 4.78 -8.56
CA ILE A 89 1.43 5.61 -7.46
C ILE A 89 0.43 5.65 -6.30
N ARG A 90 -0.86 5.95 -6.54
CA ARG A 90 -1.89 5.98 -5.47
C ARG A 90 -2.12 4.61 -4.83
N ARG A 91 -1.94 3.53 -5.59
CA ARG A 91 -2.02 2.16 -5.07
C ARG A 91 -0.89 1.89 -4.09
N SER A 92 0.33 2.32 -4.40
CA SER A 92 1.50 2.16 -3.51
C SER A 92 1.29 2.78 -2.13
N TRP A 93 0.48 3.84 -2.05
CA TRP A 93 0.16 4.55 -0.82
C TRP A 93 -0.77 3.82 0.14
N GLN A 94 -1.45 2.75 -0.29
CA GLN A 94 -2.35 2.00 0.60
C GLN A 94 -1.59 1.23 1.69
N GLY A 95 -0.28 1.05 1.53
CA GLY A 95 0.56 0.29 2.45
C GLY A 95 0.34 -1.21 2.32
N THR A 96 0.99 -1.97 3.21
CA THR A 96 0.88 -3.44 3.22
C THR A 96 -0.07 -3.89 4.32
N PRO A 97 -1.12 -4.67 4.01
CA PRO A 97 -2.00 -5.22 5.04
C PRO A 97 -1.23 -5.97 6.12
N PHE A 98 -1.55 -5.70 7.39
CA PHE A 98 -0.93 -6.43 8.48
C PHE A 98 -1.34 -7.90 8.47
N LEU A 99 -0.35 -8.77 8.39
CA LEU A 99 -0.53 -10.22 8.49
C LEU A 99 0.35 -10.78 9.61
N ARG A 100 -0.28 -11.11 10.74
CA ARG A 100 0.40 -11.67 11.92
C ARG A 100 1.25 -12.89 11.59
N ARG A 101 0.82 -13.72 10.64
CA ARG A 101 1.58 -14.89 10.18
C ARG A 101 2.88 -14.46 9.49
N THR A 102 2.81 -13.53 8.56
CA THR A 102 3.98 -12.98 7.83
C THR A 102 4.96 -12.33 8.80
N VAL A 103 4.48 -11.49 9.71
CA VAL A 103 5.32 -10.85 10.74
C VAL A 103 6.04 -11.89 11.59
N ASN A 104 5.32 -12.87 12.15
CA ASN A 104 5.95 -13.90 12.98
C ASN A 104 6.92 -14.80 12.21
N THR A 105 6.68 -15.06 10.92
CA THR A 105 7.66 -15.77 10.07
C THR A 105 8.97 -14.99 9.97
N ARG A 106 8.90 -13.68 9.73
CA ARG A 106 10.08 -12.80 9.68
C ARG A 106 10.80 -12.69 11.01
N LEU A 107 10.07 -12.55 12.12
CA LEU A 107 10.66 -12.53 13.46
C LEU A 107 11.44 -13.81 13.76
N LYS A 108 10.88 -14.98 13.41
CA LYS A 108 11.57 -16.27 13.57
C LYS A 108 12.82 -16.42 12.72
N LYS A 109 12.86 -15.78 11.55
CA LYS A 109 14.04 -15.75 10.66
C LYS A 109 15.15 -14.82 11.18
N GLY A 110 14.88 -14.02 12.20
CA GLY A 110 15.86 -13.08 12.74
C GLY A 110 15.88 -11.73 12.03
N ASP A 111 14.93 -11.42 11.14
CA ASP A 111 14.85 -10.13 10.42
C ASP A 111 14.86 -8.91 11.37
N HIS A 112 14.39 -9.07 12.60
CA HIS A 112 14.41 -8.00 13.60
C HIS A 112 15.83 -7.62 14.04
N LEU A 113 16.80 -8.54 13.92
CA LEU A 113 18.19 -8.29 14.29
C LEU A 113 18.91 -7.35 13.30
N SER A 114 18.49 -7.32 12.04
CA SER A 114 19.04 -6.36 11.07
C SER A 114 18.44 -4.96 11.21
N LEU A 115 17.22 -4.85 11.74
CA LEU A 115 16.51 -3.59 11.95
C LEU A 115 16.83 -2.97 13.32
N MET A 116 17.15 -3.80 14.31
CA MET A 116 17.59 -3.33 15.61
C MET A 116 19.06 -2.96 15.56
N HIS A 117 19.35 -1.69 15.26
CA HIS A 117 20.65 -1.06 15.52
C HIS A 117 20.92 -0.89 17.02
N GLN A 118 20.74 -1.95 17.81
CA GLN A 118 21.16 -1.95 19.21
C GLN A 118 22.68 -2.14 19.20
N GLN A 119 23.38 -1.01 19.15
CA GLN A 119 24.77 -0.94 19.57
C GLN A 119 24.79 -1.30 21.06
N TRP A 120 25.61 -2.30 21.39
CA TRP A 120 25.89 -2.73 22.75
C TRP A 120 26.71 -1.69 23.49
#